data_AF-A0A2N5KHF7-F1
#
_entry.id   AF-A0A2N5KHF7-F1
#
_cell.length_a   1.000
_cell.length_b   1.000
_cell.length_c   1.000
_cell.angle_alpha   90.00
_cell.angle_beta   90.00
_cell.angle_gamma   90.00
#
_symmetry.space_group_name_H-M   'P 1'
#
loop_
_entity.id
_entity.type
_entity.pdbx_description
1 polymer ?
#
loop_
_entity_poly.entity_id
_entity_poly.type
_entity_poly.pdbx_seq_one_letter_code
_entity_poly.pdbx_strand_id
1 'polypeptide(L)'
;MPVEEILGRVKAAGITLTYSNETKKLIAKPTSAVTPEIVAALRECREEIIDSLRPVKSEAEVFDLARGYFGLGDRGRDGSEDGRHQ
;
A
#
# COMPACT_ATOMS: atom_id res chain seq x y z
N MET A 1 11.09 13.77 14.32
CA MET A 1 11.11 14.20 12.90
C MET A 1 9.88 13.59 12.23
N PRO A 2 9.10 14.27 11.38
CA PRO A 2 7.91 13.67 10.78
C PRO A 2 8.29 12.51 9.83
N VAL A 3 7.46 11.45 9.78
CA VAL A 3 7.76 10.22 9.04
C VAL A 3 7.98 10.49 7.54
N GLU A 4 7.25 11.46 6.97
CA GLU A 4 7.36 11.89 5.58
C GLU A 4 8.74 12.45 5.24
N GLU A 5 9.35 13.19 6.16
CA GLU A 5 10.68 13.76 5.98
C GLU A 5 11.76 12.67 6.03
N ILE A 6 11.59 11.67 6.89
CA ILE A 6 12.46 10.49 6.95
C ILE A 6 12.38 9.69 5.64
N LEU A 7 11.17 9.43 5.15
CA LEU A 7 10.95 8.75 3.88
C LEU A 7 11.50 9.55 2.70
N GLY A 8 11.41 10.88 2.73
CA GLY A 8 12.02 11.78 1.76
C GLY A 8 13.54 11.65 1.72
N ARG A 9 14.21 11.60 2.88
CA ARG A 9 15.67 11.41 2.99
C ARG A 9 16.10 10.02 2.51
N VAL A 10 15.35 8.98 2.87
CA VAL A 10 15.56 7.60 2.40
C VAL A 10 15.46 7.53 0.88
N LYS A 11 14.43 8.14 0.29
CA LYS A 11 14.25 8.20 -1.17
C LYS A 11 15.36 9.01 -1.85
N ALA A 12 15.74 10.16 -1.30
CA ALA A 12 16.83 10.99 -1.82
C ALA A 12 18.19 10.27 -1.78
N ALA A 13 18.39 9.39 -0.79
CA ALA A 13 19.56 8.53 -0.68
C ALA A 13 19.49 7.28 -1.60
N GLY A 14 18.41 7.11 -2.38
CA GLY A 14 18.22 5.95 -3.24
C GLY A 14 17.99 4.65 -2.48
N ILE A 15 17.48 4.74 -1.25
CA ILE A 15 17.22 3.58 -0.38
C ILE A 15 15.79 3.11 -0.59
N THR A 16 15.64 1.82 -0.89
CA THR A 16 14.38 1.10 -0.89
C THR A 16 14.16 0.46 0.48
N LEU A 17 13.01 0.76 1.09
CA LEU A 17 12.54 0.10 2.31
C LEU A 17 11.57 -1.02 1.96
N THR A 18 11.73 -2.17 2.58
CA THR A 18 10.85 -3.33 2.43
C THR A 18 10.50 -3.86 3.82
N TYR A 19 9.21 -3.93 4.13
CA TYR A 19 8.76 -4.58 5.35
C TYR A 19 8.42 -6.06 5.05
N SER A 20 9.07 -6.98 5.75
CA SER A 20 8.75 -8.41 5.71
C SER A 20 7.88 -8.75 6.90
N ASN A 21 6.62 -9.11 6.64
CA ASN A 21 5.68 -9.49 7.70
C ASN A 21 6.07 -10.82 8.37
N GLU A 22 6.59 -11.78 7.60
CA GLU A 22 7.06 -13.09 8.10
C GLU A 22 8.18 -12.96 9.14
N THR A 23 9.15 -12.10 8.86
CA THR A 23 10.29 -11.89 9.76
C THR A 23 10.11 -10.70 10.71
N LYS A 24 9.02 -9.94 10.55
CA LYS A 24 8.74 -8.66 11.23
C LYS A 24 9.90 -7.66 11.16
N LYS A 25 10.66 -7.70 10.06
CA LYS A 25 11.87 -6.88 9.84
C LYS A 25 11.65 -5.84 8.74
N LEU A 26 12.17 -4.65 9.00
CA LEU A 26 12.33 -3.60 7.99
C LEU A 26 13.71 -3.75 7.37
N ILE A 27 13.76 -3.92 6.05
CA ILE A 27 14.97 -4.13 5.28
C ILE A 27 15.20 -2.88 4.44
N ALA A 28 16.39 -2.30 4.53
CA ALA A 28 16.81 -1.14 3.74
C ALA A 28 17.92 -1.55 2.75
N LYS A 29 17.76 -1.21 1.47
CA LYS A 29 18.77 -1.47 0.43
C LYS A 29 18.93 -0.26 -0.50
N PRO A 30 20.14 0.05 -0.99
CA PRO A 30 21.41 -0.63 -0.74
C PRO A 30 21.97 -0.29 0.65
N THR A 31 22.57 -1.28 1.32
CA THR A 31 23.15 -1.12 2.68
C THR A 31 24.23 -0.04 2.71
N SER A 32 24.93 0.19 1.60
CA SER A 32 25.97 1.22 1.48
C SER A 32 25.44 2.66 1.61
N ALA A 33 24.16 2.89 1.31
CA ALA A 33 23.52 4.19 1.47
C ALA A 33 22.88 4.37 2.87
N VAL A 34 22.81 3.31 3.67
CA VAL A 34 22.21 3.32 5.00
C VAL A 34 23.20 3.90 6.00
N THR A 35 22.98 5.15 6.38
CA THR A 35 23.76 5.82 7.43
C THR A 35 23.21 5.53 8.82
N PRO A 36 24.03 5.63 9.89
CA PRO A 36 23.55 5.46 11.26
C PRO A 36 22.43 6.44 11.65
N GLU A 37 22.44 7.65 11.08
CA GLU A 37 21.35 8.62 11.26
C GLU A 37 20.02 8.12 10.67
N ILE A 38 20.06 7.53 9.46
CA ILE A 38 18.88 6.93 8.83
C ILE A 38 18.39 5.74 9.67
N VAL A 39 19.29 4.92 10.21
CA VAL A 39 18.91 3.80 11.08
C VAL A 39 18.24 4.27 12.36
N ALA A 40 18.76 5.34 12.99
CA ALA A 40 18.16 5.93 14.19
C ALA A 40 16.75 6.46 13.90
N ALA A 41 16.59 7.20 12.80
CA ALA A 41 15.30 7.74 12.37
C ALA A 41 14.28 6.64 12.03
N LEU A 42 14.70 5.58 11.33
CA LEU A 42 13.84 4.42 11.02
C LEU A 42 13.43 3.64 12.26
N ARG A 43 14.27 3.62 13.32
CA ARG A 43 13.93 2.99 14.60
C ARG A 43 12.93 3.80 15.41
N GLU A 44 13.09 5.12 15.43
CA GLU A 44 12.19 6.03 16.14
C GLU A 44 10.76 5.97 15.58
N CYS A 45 10.63 5.93 14.25
CA CYS A 45 9.33 5.91 13.57
C CYS A 45 8.93 4.53 13.03
N ARG A 46 9.47 3.44 13.59
CA ARG A 46 9.28 2.08 13.04
C ARG A 46 7.81 1.70 12.89
N GLU A 47 7.00 1.95 13.91
CA GLU A 47 5.58 1.54 13.89
C GLU A 47 4.77 2.34 12.87
N GLU A 48 4.98 3.65 12.79
CA GLU A 48 4.34 4.52 11.79
C GLU A 48 4.73 4.15 10.36
N ILE A 49 6.00 3.79 10.13
CA ILE A 49 6.48 3.31 8.83
C ILE A 49 5.83 1.98 8.48
N ILE A 50 5.74 1.04 9.42
CA ILE A 50 5.09 -0.25 9.20
C ILE A 50 3.61 -0.05 8.90
N ASP A 51 2.93 0.85 9.61
CA ASP A 51 1.52 1.17 9.37
C ASP A 51 1.31 1.79 8.00
N SER A 52 2.18 2.72 7.60
CA SER A 52 2.18 3.35 6.27
C SER A 52 2.54 2.38 5.14
N LEU A 53 3.35 1.35 5.43
CA LEU A 53 3.75 0.29 4.49
C LEU A 53 2.79 -0.90 4.49
N ARG A 54 1.82 -0.97 5.40
CA ARG A 54 0.78 -2.01 5.32
C ARG A 54 0.05 -1.81 4.00
N PRO A 55 -0.20 -2.90 3.24
CA PRO A 55 -1.03 -2.80 2.06
C PRO A 55 -2.37 -2.22 2.47
N VAL A 56 -2.65 -1.01 1.99
CA VAL A 56 -4.00 -0.45 2.00
C VAL A 56 -4.78 -1.37 1.07
N LYS A 57 -5.73 -2.12 1.64
CA LYS A 57 -6.65 -3.09 1.02
C LYS A 57 -6.21 -4.56 1.10
N SER A 58 -7.03 -5.34 1.80
CA SER A 58 -7.05 -6.80 1.75
C SER A 58 -7.23 -7.30 0.31
N GLU A 59 -6.77 -8.51 0.01
CA GLU A 59 -6.97 -9.17 -1.29
C GLU A 59 -8.42 -9.05 -1.80
N ALA A 60 -9.39 -9.22 -0.90
CA ALA A 60 -10.81 -9.04 -1.19
C ALA A 60 -11.16 -7.62 -1.69
N GLU A 61 -10.61 -6.58 -1.08
CA GLU A 61 -10.84 -5.20 -1.53
C GLU A 61 -10.13 -4.88 -2.85
N VAL A 62 -8.99 -5.51 -3.14
CA VAL A 62 -8.31 -5.40 -4.43
C VAL A 62 -9.12 -6.11 -5.52
N PHE A 63 -9.68 -7.28 -5.20
CA PHE A 63 -10.56 -8.03 -6.08
C PHE A 63 -11.88 -7.28 -6.35
N ASP A 64 -12.52 -6.70 -5.33
CA ASP A 64 -13.72 -5.89 -5.50
C ASP A 64 -13.44 -4.63 -6.33
N LEU A 65 -12.31 -3.97 -6.11
CA LEU A 65 -11.91 -2.80 -6.90
C LEU A 65 -11.66 -3.18 -8.36
N ALA A 66 -10.95 -4.29 -8.60
CA ALA A 66 -10.75 -4.82 -9.94
C ALA A 66 -12.08 -5.22 -10.59
N ARG A 67 -12.99 -5.85 -9.84
CA ARG A 67 -14.32 -6.25 -10.32
C ARG A 67 -15.16 -5.06 -10.76
N GLY A 68 -15.10 -3.94 -10.03
CA GLY A 68 -15.72 -2.67 -10.42
C GLY A 68 -15.09 -2.06 -11.68
N TYR A 69 -13.77 -2.14 -11.82
CA TYR A 69 -13.04 -1.57 -12.97
C TYR A 69 -13.23 -2.36 -14.27
N PHE A 70 -13.30 -3.70 -14.18
CA PHE A 70 -13.53 -4.58 -15.33
C PHE A 70 -15.02 -4.77 -15.68
N GLY A 71 -15.95 -4.09 -15.00
CA GLY A 71 -17.38 -4.21 -15.26
C GLY A 71 -17.94 -5.61 -15.00
N LEU A 72 -17.28 -6.39 -14.13
CA LEU A 72 -17.71 -7.74 -13.74
C LEU A 72 -18.64 -7.73 -12.52
N GLY A 73 -18.96 -6.54 -12.01
CA GLY A 73 -20.02 -6.29 -11.04
C GLY A 73 -21.34 -6.02 -11.75
N ASP A 74 -22.27 -6.96 -11.63
CA ASP A 74 -23.67 -6.86 -12.06
C ASP A 74 -23.99 -7.13 -13.54
N ARG A 75 -24.05 -8.41 -13.90
CA ARG A 75 -25.08 -8.89 -14.83
C ARG A 75 -26.09 -9.69 -14.00
N GLY A 76 -26.93 -9.00 -13.25
CA GLY A 76 -27.82 -9.66 -12.30
C GLY A 76 -29.13 -8.96 -11.97
N ARG A 77 -29.51 -7.85 -12.60
CA ARG A 77 -30.88 -7.33 -12.50
C ARG A 77 -31.22 -6.30 -13.58
N ASP A 78 -31.70 -6.77 -14.73
CA ASP A 78 -32.58 -5.94 -15.56
C ASP A 78 -33.85 -6.76 -15.84
N GLY A 79 -34.82 -6.59 -14.95
CA GLY A 79 -36.19 -6.94 -15.26
C GLY A 79 -36.68 -5.94 -16.29
N SER A 80 -36.73 -6.35 -17.56
CA SER A 80 -37.38 -5.57 -18.60
C SER A 80 -38.88 -5.64 -18.38
N GLU A 81 -39.38 -4.68 -17.61
CA GLU A 81 -40.76 -4.23 -17.57
C GLU A 81 -40.99 -3.41 -18.85
N ASP A 82 -41.25 -4.06 -20.00
CA ASP A 82 -41.74 -3.37 -21.20
C ASP A 82 -43.26 -3.51 -21.27
N GLY A 83 -43.94 -2.59 -20.61
CA GLY A 83 -45.31 -2.26 -20.96
C GLY A 83 -45.32 -1.36 -22.18
N ARG A 84 -45.88 -1.84 -23.31
CA ARG A 84 -46.46 -0.98 -24.34
C ARG A 84 -47.83 -1.48 -24.79
N HIS A 85 -48.82 -0.65 -24.45
CA HIS A 85 -49.99 -0.35 -25.24
C HIS A 85 -49.74 -0.49 -26.75
N GLN A 86 -50.50 -1.36 -27.42
CA GLN A 86 -51.65 -1.00 -28.27
C GLN A 86 -52.39 -2.26 -28.74
#